data_AF-A0A851CC32-F1
#
_entry.id   AF-A0A851CC32-F1
#
_cell.length_a   1.000
_cell.length_b   1.000
_cell.length_c   1.000
_cell.angle_alpha   90.00
_cell.angle_beta   90.00
_cell.angle_gamma   90.00
#
_symmetry.space_group_name_H-M   'P 1'
#
loop_
_entity.id
_entity.type
_entity.pdbx_description
1 polymer ?
#
loop_
_entity_poly.entity_id
_entity_poly.type
_entity_poly.pdbx_seq_one_letter_code
_entity_poly.pdbx_strand_id
1 'polypeptide(L)'
;ALGQGSELEKAFATVALVYNNYADPEGKLSRAETKSLLQTQFWQFIQGQENKPKYQEIISDLDEQPGDKIDFEDFMMTLVILTLMSDLLQEIKNLKTTK
;
A
#
# COMPACT_ATOMS: atom_id res chain seq x y z
N ALA A 1 19.92 -4.55 10.32
CA ALA A 1 19.08 -5.02 9.20
C ALA A 1 18.96 -3.97 8.08
N LEU A 2 18.48 -2.74 8.37
CA LEU A 2 18.15 -1.73 7.34
C LEU A 2 19.33 -1.20 6.49
N GLY A 3 20.56 -1.19 7.02
CA GLY A 3 21.72 -0.61 6.31
C GLY A 3 22.46 -1.55 5.35
N GLN A 4 22.21 -2.86 5.40
CA GLN A 4 22.99 -3.87 4.65
C GLN A 4 22.14 -4.83 3.80
N GLY A 5 20.81 -4.68 3.79
CA GLY A 5 19.93 -5.53 3.00
C GLY A 5 20.03 -5.28 1.49
N SER A 6 19.59 -6.26 0.70
CA SER A 6 19.27 -6.09 -0.72
C SER A 6 18.17 -5.03 -0.91
N GLU A 7 18.02 -4.52 -2.14
CA GLU A 7 16.99 -3.50 -2.43
C GLU A 7 15.57 -3.99 -2.12
N LEU A 8 15.31 -5.29 -2.29
CA LEU A 8 14.01 -5.87 -1.93
C LEU A 8 13.79 -5.88 -0.41
N GLU A 9 14.78 -6.29 0.36
CA GLU A 9 14.69 -6.26 1.83
C GLU A 9 14.54 -4.84 2.35
N LYS A 10 15.26 -3.86 1.77
CA LYS A 10 15.11 -2.45 2.10
C LYS A 10 13.71 -1.93 1.78
N ALA A 11 13.14 -2.31 0.63
CA ALA A 11 11.79 -1.90 0.25
C ALA A 11 10.75 -2.40 1.26
N PHE A 12 10.77 -3.69 1.61
CA PHE A 12 9.83 -4.25 2.58
C PHE A 12 10.06 -3.71 3.99
N ALA A 13 11.31 -3.48 4.38
CA ALA A 13 11.59 -2.86 5.67
C ALA A 13 11.15 -1.39 5.71
N THR A 14 11.16 -0.68 4.58
CA THR A 14 10.57 0.66 4.46
C THR A 14 9.06 0.60 4.63
N VAL A 15 8.37 -0.39 4.03
CA VAL A 15 6.93 -0.59 4.23
C VAL A 15 6.61 -0.86 5.70
N ALA A 16 7.38 -1.72 6.37
CA ALA A 16 7.21 -2.00 7.79
C ALA A 16 7.42 -0.76 8.67
N LEU A 17 8.41 0.08 8.35
CA LEU A 17 8.64 1.35 9.06
C LEU A 17 7.49 2.33 8.87
N VAL A 18 6.98 2.47 7.65
CA VAL A 18 5.81 3.32 7.37
C VAL A 18 4.61 2.83 8.17
N TYR A 19 4.31 1.52 8.16
CA TYR A 19 3.22 0.97 8.97
C TYR A 19 3.40 1.29 10.47
N ASN A 20 4.57 0.98 11.02
CA ASN A 20 4.86 1.16 12.45
C ASN A 20 4.79 2.63 12.91
N ASN A 21 5.04 3.59 12.03
CA ASN A 21 4.96 5.01 12.36
C ASN A 21 3.52 5.52 12.54
N TYR A 22 2.53 4.80 12.02
CA TYR A 22 1.13 5.17 12.08
C TYR A 22 0.31 4.21 12.95
N ALA A 23 0.84 3.02 13.24
CA ALA A 23 0.20 2.05 14.11
C ALA A 23 0.04 2.59 15.54
N ASP A 24 -1.06 2.20 16.18
CA ASP A 24 -1.35 2.47 17.58
C ASP A 24 -0.44 1.65 18.53
N PRO A 25 -0.54 1.87 19.87
CA PRO A 25 0.25 1.10 20.84
C PRO A 25 0.03 -0.42 20.79
N GLU A 26 -1.11 -0.87 20.26
CA GLU A 26 -1.41 -2.28 20.03
C GLU A 26 -0.81 -2.82 18.72
N GLY A 27 -0.14 -1.97 17.95
CA GLY A 27 0.52 -2.32 16.70
C GLY A 27 -0.46 -2.46 15.53
N LYS A 28 -1.58 -1.73 15.54
CA LYS A 28 -2.62 -1.78 14.50
C LYS A 28 -2.93 -0.41 13.90
N LEU A 29 -3.45 -0.40 12.67
CA LEU A 29 -3.97 0.80 12.00
C LEU A 29 -5.49 0.79 12.01
N SER A 30 -6.13 1.94 12.20
CA SER A 30 -7.53 2.05 11.81
C SER A 30 -7.69 1.98 10.30
N ARG A 31 -8.87 1.55 9.84
CA ARG A 31 -9.22 1.58 8.40
C ARG A 31 -9.13 3.00 7.83
N ALA A 32 -9.51 4.01 8.60
CA ALA A 32 -9.36 5.42 8.21
C ALA A 32 -7.88 5.84 8.03
N GLU A 33 -7.01 5.48 8.98
CA GLU A 33 -5.56 5.74 8.87
C GLU A 33 -4.96 5.01 7.67
N THR A 34 -5.39 3.77 7.43
CA THR A 34 -4.98 2.99 6.26
C THR A 34 -5.34 3.70 4.96
N LYS A 35 -6.59 4.16 4.82
CA LYS A 35 -7.02 4.92 3.65
C LYS A 35 -6.21 6.20 3.47
N SER A 36 -5.92 6.93 4.56
CA SER A 36 -5.07 8.12 4.53
C SER A 36 -3.65 7.80 4.08
N LEU A 37 -3.05 6.71 4.56
CA LEU A 37 -1.74 6.24 4.12
C LEU A 37 -1.71 5.91 2.64
N LEU A 38 -2.73 5.22 2.12
CA LEU A 38 -2.83 4.94 0.68
C LEU A 38 -2.87 6.24 -0.14
N GLN A 39 -3.64 7.24 0.32
CA GLN A 39 -3.78 8.53 -0.37
C GLN A 39 -2.54 9.43 -0.26
N THR A 40 -1.70 9.25 0.76
CA THR A 40 -0.54 10.14 1.00
C THR A 40 0.80 9.52 0.59
N GLN A 41 0.97 8.21 0.80
CA GLN A 41 2.23 7.49 0.55
C GLN A 41 2.14 6.56 -0.67
N PHE A 42 0.94 6.17 -1.10
CA PHE A 42 0.73 5.19 -2.18
C PHE A 42 0.03 5.76 -3.41
N TRP A 43 -0.23 7.07 -3.42
CA TRP A 43 -1.05 7.75 -4.42
C TRP A 43 -0.63 7.46 -5.86
N GLN A 44 0.67 7.47 -6.15
CA GLN A 44 1.18 7.27 -7.52
C GLN A 44 0.80 5.90 -8.12
N PHE A 45 0.54 4.89 -7.29
CA PHE A 45 0.13 3.56 -7.79
C PHE A 45 -1.38 3.43 -7.92
N ILE A 46 -2.15 4.23 -7.19
CA ILE A 46 -3.62 4.16 -7.18
C ILE A 46 -4.29 5.25 -8.01
N GLN A 47 -3.57 6.33 -8.32
CA GLN A 47 -4.07 7.40 -9.18
C GLN A 47 -4.41 6.83 -10.57
N GLY A 48 -5.61 7.15 -11.06
CA GLY A 48 -6.13 6.64 -12.33
C GLY A 48 -6.73 5.23 -12.25
N GLN A 49 -6.68 4.58 -11.09
CA GLN A 49 -7.21 3.24 -10.86
C GLN A 49 -8.61 3.26 -10.22
N GLU A 50 -9.20 4.44 -10.00
CA GLU A 50 -10.39 4.64 -9.17
C GLU A 50 -11.66 3.98 -9.73
N ASN A 51 -11.68 3.74 -11.05
CA ASN A 51 -12.77 3.07 -11.75
C ASN A 51 -12.63 1.54 -11.78
N LYS A 52 -11.51 0.98 -11.32
CA LYS A 52 -11.32 -0.48 -11.29
C LYS A 52 -12.17 -1.09 -10.16
N PRO A 53 -12.94 -2.17 -10.41
CA PRO A 53 -13.82 -2.76 -9.39
C PRO A 53 -13.09 -3.12 -8.09
N LYS A 54 -11.86 -3.64 -8.20
CA LYS A 54 -11.07 -4.03 -7.02
C LYS A 54 -10.63 -2.83 -6.17
N TYR A 55 -10.34 -1.68 -6.79
CA TYR A 55 -10.07 -0.45 -6.06
C TYR A 55 -11.31 -0.03 -5.25
N GLN A 56 -12.47 0.01 -5.91
CA GLN A 56 -13.73 0.42 -5.27
C GLN A 56 -14.10 -0.51 -4.11
N GLU A 57 -13.92 -1.82 -4.28
CA GLU A 57 -14.12 -2.82 -3.22
C GLU A 57 -13.24 -2.53 -1.99
N ILE A 58 -11.93 -2.32 -2.20
CA ILE A 58 -10.98 -2.02 -1.11
C ILE A 58 -11.34 -0.71 -0.41
N ILE A 59 -11.59 0.36 -1.16
CA ILE A 59 -11.91 1.67 -0.56
C ILE A 59 -13.25 1.61 0.18
N SER A 60 -14.24 0.88 -0.34
CA SER A 60 -15.54 0.68 0.31
C SER A 60 -15.41 -0.10 1.63
N ASP A 61 -14.61 -1.16 1.66
CA ASP A 61 -14.36 -1.90 2.91
C ASP A 61 -13.69 -1.01 3.96
N LEU A 62 -12.72 -0.18 3.55
CA LEU A 62 -12.09 0.80 4.45
C LEU A 62 -13.07 1.86 4.97
N ASP A 63 -14.09 2.22 4.18
CA ASP A 63 -15.10 3.23 4.55
C ASP A 63 -16.25 2.68 5.40
N GLU A 64 -16.52 1.37 5.37
CA GLU A 64 -17.67 0.78 6.08
C GLU A 64 -17.54 0.87 7.62
N GLN A 65 -16.33 0.64 8.14
CA GLN A 65 -16.03 0.67 9.57
C GLN A 65 -14.72 1.41 9.84
N PRO A 66 -14.66 2.75 9.69
CA PRO A 66 -13.40 3.50 9.68
C PRO A 66 -12.57 3.39 10.97
N GLY A 67 -13.20 3.06 12.10
CA GLY A 67 -12.54 2.85 13.39
C GLY A 67 -11.99 1.44 13.62
N ASP A 68 -12.41 0.46 12.81
CA ASP A 68 -11.95 -0.92 12.94
C ASP A 68 -10.46 -1.02 12.61
N LYS A 69 -9.80 -1.96 13.27
CA LYS A 69 -8.34 -2.07 13.27
C LYS A 69 -7.89 -3.20 12.34
N ILE A 70 -6.91 -2.90 11.50
CA ILE A 70 -6.21 -3.86 10.65
C ILE A 70 -4.79 -4.07 11.17
N ASP A 71 -4.31 -5.31 11.07
CA ASP A 71 -2.94 -5.64 11.42
C ASP A 71 -1.98 -5.46 10.22
N PHE A 72 -0.72 -5.84 10.41
CA PHE A 72 0.31 -5.68 9.38
C PHE A 72 0.09 -6.63 8.19
N GLU A 73 -0.47 -7.83 8.41
CA GLU A 73 -0.74 -8.79 7.34
C GLU A 73 -1.80 -8.24 6.40
N ASP A 74 -2.92 -7.75 6.95
CA ASP A 74 -4.00 -7.13 6.18
C ASP A 74 -3.50 -5.92 5.38
N PHE A 75 -2.73 -5.04 6.02
CA PHE A 75 -2.13 -3.88 5.36
C PHE A 75 -1.23 -4.28 4.18
N MET A 76 -0.36 -5.28 4.37
CA MET A 76 0.51 -5.79 3.32
C MET A 76 -0.28 -6.40 2.17
N MET A 77 -1.33 -7.17 2.47
CA MET A 77 -2.21 -7.75 1.47
C MET A 77 -2.91 -6.66 0.63
N THR A 78 -3.39 -5.58 1.27
CA THR A 78 -3.95 -4.42 0.56
C THR A 78 -2.93 -3.79 -0.39
N LEU A 79 -1.70 -3.54 0.08
CA LEU A 79 -0.64 -2.96 -0.77
C LEU A 79 -0.29 -3.85 -1.97
N VAL A 80 -0.20 -5.17 -1.76
CA VAL A 80 0.07 -6.12 -2.85
C VAL A 80 -1.04 -6.08 -3.89
N ILE A 81 -2.31 -6.12 -3.48
CA ILE A 81 -3.45 -6.10 -4.40
C ILE A 81 -3.45 -4.79 -5.22
N LEU A 82 -3.27 -3.64 -4.55
CA LEU A 82 -3.24 -2.34 -5.22
C LEU A 82 -2.04 -2.22 -6.17
N THR A 83 -0.87 -2.76 -5.80
CA THR A 83 0.32 -2.79 -6.66
C THR A 83 0.08 -3.62 -7.92
N LEU A 84 -0.51 -4.81 -7.78
CA LEU A 84 -0.81 -5.69 -8.92
C LEU A 84 -1.88 -5.10 -9.84
N MET A 85 -2.79 -4.31 -9.28
CA MET A 85 -3.81 -3.59 -10.04
C MET A 85 -3.24 -2.38 -10.78
N SER A 86 -2.18 -1.74 -10.26
CA SER A 86 -1.54 -0.56 -10.83
C SER A 86 -0.86 -0.81 -12.18
N ASP A 87 -0.48 0.26 -12.86
CA ASP A 87 0.21 0.18 -14.15
C ASP A 87 1.75 0.00 -14.00
N LEU A 88 2.27 -0.11 -12.77
CA LEU A 88 3.70 -0.16 -12.44
C LEU A 88 4.51 -1.13 -13.32
N LEU A 89 4.05 -2.38 -13.46
CA LEU A 89 4.79 -3.37 -14.24
C LEU A 89 4.81 -3.04 -15.74
N GLN A 90 3.76 -2.42 -16.25
CA GLN A 90 3.71 -1.98 -17.65
C GLN A 90 4.58 -0.75 -17.87
N GLU A 91 4.58 0.20 -16.95
CA GLU A 91 5.48 1.37 -16.98
C GLU A 91 6.95 0.94 -16.97
N ILE A 92 7.33 0.00 -16.09
CA ILE A 92 8.69 -0.56 -16.05
C ILE A 92 9.07 -1.21 -17.38
N LYS A 93 8.15 -1.96 -18.01
CA LYS A 93 8.39 -2.59 -19.31
C LYS A 93 8.58 -1.55 -20.41
N ASN A 94 7.73 -0.53 -20.46
CA ASN A 94 7.80 0.54 -21.45
C ASN A 94 9.10 1.36 -21.33
N LEU A 95 9.60 1.57 -20.10
CA LEU A 95 10.90 2.23 -19.88
C LEU A 95 12.09 1.41 -20.40
N LYS A 96 11.98 0.07 -20.40
CA LYS A 96 13.03 -0.82 -20.92
C LYS A 96 13.02 -0.92 -22.44
N THR A 97 11.87 -0.73 -23.09
CA THR A 97 11.75 -0.79 -24.56
C THR A 97 12.06 0.54 -25.25
N THR A 98 12.06 1.65 -24.50
CA THR A 98 12.35 3.01 -25.03
C THR A 98 13.83 3.40 -24.86
N LYS A 99 14.68 2.50 -24.35
CA LYS A 99 16.14 2.66 -24.25
C LYS A 99 16.83 1.68 -25.19
#